data_AF-A0A8C6E341-F1
#
_entry.id   AF-A0A8C6E341-F1
#
_cell.length_a   1.000
_cell.length_b   1.000
_cell.length_c   1.000
_cell.angle_alpha   90.00
_cell.angle_beta   90.00
_cell.angle_gamma   90.00
#
_symmetry.space_group_name_H-M   'P 1'
#
loop_
_entity.id
_entity.type
_entity.pdbx_description
1 polymer ?
#
loop_
_entity_poly.entity_id
_entity_poly.type
_entity_poly.pdbx_seq_one_letter_code
_entity_poly.pdbx_strand_id
1 'polypeptide(L)'
;MGSKAKKRVVLPTRPAPPTVEQILEDVRGAPAEDPVFTSLAREDPPGPSGRAEDAEAQQEQLYFQSRIYVAMNQRLQQAGAQLEQKHADLQQAGEELERDISQVGQVALPGTAAASLG
;
A
#
# COMPACT_ATOMS: atom_id res chain seq x y z
N MET A 1 75.74 4.45 -43.21
CA MET A 1 74.61 3.58 -43.63
C MET A 1 74.69 2.27 -42.84
N GLY A 2 73.64 1.86 -42.12
CA GLY A 2 73.58 0.55 -41.46
C GLY A 2 72.68 0.50 -40.23
N SER A 3 71.38 0.42 -40.44
CA SER A 3 70.29 0.51 -39.45
C SER A 3 70.33 -0.62 -38.41
N LYS A 4 70.19 -0.29 -37.11
CA LYS A 4 70.02 -1.27 -36.02
C LYS A 4 68.64 -1.94 -36.14
N ALA A 5 68.60 -3.25 -36.38
CA ALA A 5 67.36 -4.02 -36.46
C ALA A 5 66.72 -4.18 -35.07
N LYS A 6 65.48 -3.71 -34.90
CA LYS A 6 64.65 -3.96 -33.71
C LYS A 6 64.18 -5.42 -33.72
N LYS A 7 64.63 -6.24 -32.76
CA LYS A 7 64.08 -7.59 -32.54
C LYS A 7 62.60 -7.46 -32.21
N ARG A 8 61.74 -7.96 -33.11
CA ARG A 8 60.29 -8.06 -32.87
C ARG A 8 60.09 -9.08 -31.75
N VAL A 9 59.52 -8.63 -30.63
CA VAL A 9 59.05 -9.52 -29.56
C VAL A 9 57.88 -10.30 -30.14
N VAL A 10 58.10 -11.58 -30.45
CA VAL A 10 57.06 -12.49 -30.91
C VAL A 10 56.34 -12.99 -29.67
N LEU A 11 55.08 -12.59 -29.51
CA LEU A 11 54.26 -13.12 -28.43
C LEU A 11 53.99 -14.61 -28.66
N PRO A 12 53.92 -15.43 -27.60
CA PRO A 12 53.52 -16.82 -27.74
C PRO A 12 52.13 -16.91 -28.39
N THR A 13 51.96 -17.93 -29.23
CA THR A 13 50.68 -18.18 -29.89
C THR A 13 49.63 -18.62 -28.88
N ARG A 14 48.39 -18.16 -29.05
CA ARG A 14 47.26 -18.62 -28.25
C ARG A 14 47.08 -20.13 -28.43
N PRO A 15 46.80 -20.89 -27.36
CA PRO A 15 46.45 -22.30 -27.49
C PRO A 15 45.19 -22.47 -28.35
N ALA A 16 45.07 -23.64 -28.97
CA ALA A 16 43.84 -24.02 -29.66
C ALA A 16 42.67 -24.03 -28.66
N PRO A 17 41.45 -23.67 -29.11
CA PRO A 17 40.26 -23.83 -28.29
C PRO A 17 40.03 -25.32 -27.96
N PRO A 18 39.38 -25.63 -26.84
CA PRO A 18 39.06 -27.00 -26.47
C PRO A 18 38.16 -27.68 -27.51
N THR A 19 38.25 -28.99 -27.58
CA THR A 19 37.40 -29.84 -28.40
C THR A 19 36.04 -30.08 -27.74
N VAL A 20 35.04 -30.48 -28.52
CA VAL A 20 33.69 -30.76 -27.99
C VAL A 20 33.73 -31.91 -26.98
N GLU A 21 34.56 -32.91 -27.24
CA GLU A 21 34.73 -34.10 -26.42
C GLU A 21 35.23 -33.74 -25.02
N GLN A 22 36.20 -32.81 -24.94
CA GLN A 22 36.75 -32.30 -23.68
C GLN A 22 35.72 -31.52 -22.88
N ILE A 23 34.93 -30.68 -23.56
CA ILE A 23 33.84 -29.94 -22.91
C ILE A 23 32.82 -30.92 -22.32
N LEU A 24 32.45 -31.97 -23.05
CA LEU A 24 31.50 -32.96 -22.58
C LEU A 24 32.06 -33.83 -21.44
N GLU A 25 33.38 -34.07 -21.42
CA GLU A 25 34.05 -34.74 -20.31
C GLU A 25 33.98 -33.89 -19.04
N ASP A 26 34.32 -32.61 -19.13
CA ASP A 26 34.24 -31.66 -18.01
C ASP A 26 32.80 -31.56 -17.47
N VAL A 27 31.81 -31.48 -18.37
CA VAL A 27 30.38 -31.44 -17.99
C VAL A 27 29.93 -32.72 -17.28
N ARG A 28 30.39 -33.90 -17.73
CA ARG A 28 30.06 -35.18 -17.07
C ARG A 28 30.79 -35.37 -15.74
N GLY A 29 31.97 -34.79 -15.59
CA GLY A 29 32.78 -34.87 -14.37
C GLY A 29 32.38 -33.87 -13.29
N ALA A 30 31.58 -32.87 -13.63
CA ALA A 30 31.16 -31.84 -12.70
C ALA A 30 30.12 -32.35 -11.68
N PRO A 31 30.16 -31.84 -10.43
CA PRO A 31 29.23 -32.24 -9.38
C PRO A 31 27.80 -31.75 -9.69
N ALA A 32 26.80 -32.45 -9.15
CA ALA A 32 25.39 -32.07 -9.33
C ALA A 32 25.07 -30.69 -8.70
N GLU A 33 25.85 -30.30 -7.70
CA GLU A 33 25.75 -29.03 -6.98
C GLU A 33 26.51 -27.88 -7.66
N ASP A 34 27.11 -28.11 -8.84
CA ASP A 34 27.83 -27.06 -9.56
C ASP A 34 26.89 -25.86 -9.83
N PRO A 35 27.32 -24.62 -9.52
CA PRO A 35 26.58 -23.41 -9.85
C PRO A 35 26.11 -23.34 -11.30
N VAL A 36 26.87 -23.88 -12.26
CA VAL A 36 26.51 -23.89 -13.69
C VAL A 36 25.22 -24.67 -13.94
N PHE A 37 24.97 -25.76 -13.21
CA PHE A 37 23.77 -26.58 -13.37
C PHE A 37 22.64 -26.17 -12.40
N THR A 38 23.00 -25.70 -11.20
CA THR A 38 22.01 -25.31 -10.17
C THR A 38 21.43 -23.92 -10.38
N SER A 39 22.18 -22.98 -10.98
CA SER A 39 21.66 -21.65 -11.29
C SER A 39 20.51 -21.70 -12.32
N LEU A 40 20.58 -22.62 -13.28
CA LEU A 40 19.51 -22.86 -14.25
C LEU A 40 18.31 -23.57 -13.62
N ALA A 41 18.53 -24.45 -12.63
CA ALA A 41 17.45 -25.10 -11.89
C ALA A 41 16.68 -24.14 -10.97
N ARG A 42 17.26 -22.99 -10.60
CA ARG A 42 16.59 -21.96 -9.79
C ARG A 42 15.52 -21.18 -10.57
N GLU A 43 15.57 -21.21 -11.91
CA GLU A 43 14.58 -20.55 -12.76
C GLU A 43 13.37 -21.43 -13.07
N ASP A 44 13.43 -22.73 -12.79
CA ASP A 44 12.24 -23.58 -12.72
C ASP A 44 11.78 -23.65 -11.25
N PRO A 45 10.86 -22.76 -10.82
CA PRO A 45 10.24 -22.91 -9.52
C PRO A 45 9.60 -24.31 -9.44
N PRO A 46 9.64 -24.99 -8.28
CA PRO A 46 8.77 -26.15 -8.07
C PRO A 46 7.35 -25.72 -8.44
N GLY A 47 6.68 -26.49 -9.30
CA GLY A 47 5.49 -26.07 -10.03
C GLY A 47 4.42 -25.36 -9.19
N PRO A 48 3.59 -24.49 -9.82
CA PRO A 48 2.76 -23.48 -9.16
C PRO A 48 1.54 -24.01 -8.39
N SER A 49 1.50 -25.29 -8.00
CA SER A 49 0.25 -25.90 -7.54
C SER A 49 -0.19 -25.49 -6.13
N GLY A 50 0.70 -24.99 -5.26
CA GLY A 50 0.33 -24.54 -3.90
C GLY A 50 0.39 -23.01 -3.72
N ARG A 51 1.35 -22.35 -4.38
CA ARG A 51 1.60 -20.91 -4.19
C ARG A 51 0.58 -20.01 -4.88
N ALA A 52 -0.04 -20.49 -5.97
CA ALA A 52 -1.10 -19.76 -6.67
C ALA A 52 -2.42 -19.80 -5.88
N GLU A 53 -2.79 -20.97 -5.34
CA GLU A 53 -3.98 -21.15 -4.50
C GLU A 53 -3.90 -20.30 -3.22
N ASP A 54 -2.73 -20.25 -2.58
CA ASP A 54 -2.48 -19.39 -1.43
C ASP A 54 -2.61 -17.88 -1.75
N ALA A 55 -2.24 -17.47 -2.98
CA ALA A 55 -2.37 -16.08 -3.42
C ALA A 55 -3.84 -15.72 -3.72
N GLU A 56 -4.58 -16.63 -4.33
CA GLU A 56 -6.02 -16.47 -4.58
C GLU A 56 -6.81 -16.40 -3.26
N ALA A 57 -6.53 -17.29 -2.31
CA ALA A 57 -7.14 -17.27 -0.98
C ALA A 57 -6.87 -15.95 -0.22
N GLN A 58 -5.64 -15.42 -0.31
CA GLN A 58 -5.30 -14.10 0.26
C GLN A 58 -6.06 -12.96 -0.43
N GLN A 59 -6.22 -13.01 -1.75
CA GLN A 59 -6.96 -12.01 -2.50
C GLN A 59 -8.45 -12.03 -2.13
N GLU A 60 -9.05 -13.20 -1.98
CA GLU A 60 -10.44 -13.35 -1.52
C GLU A 60 -10.63 -12.82 -0.10
N GLN A 61 -9.68 -13.09 0.80
CA GLN A 61 -9.70 -12.55 2.16
C GLN A 61 -9.64 -11.02 2.18
N LEU A 62 -8.75 -10.42 1.39
CA LEU A 62 -8.64 -8.96 1.26
C LEU A 62 -9.90 -8.35 0.66
N TYR A 63 -10.51 -9.01 -0.32
CA TYR A 63 -11.78 -8.57 -0.90
C TYR A 63 -12.91 -8.59 0.13
N PHE A 64 -13.02 -9.68 0.90
CA PHE A 64 -14.02 -9.79 1.96
C PHE A 64 -13.82 -8.72 3.04
N GLN A 65 -12.58 -8.52 3.48
CA GLN A 65 -12.23 -7.48 4.45
C GLN A 65 -12.59 -6.08 3.92
N SER A 66 -12.27 -5.80 2.66
CA SER A 66 -12.60 -4.53 2.00
C SER A 66 -14.11 -4.28 2.00
N ARG A 67 -14.92 -5.31 1.71
CA ARG A 67 -16.39 -5.21 1.78
C ARG A 67 -16.91 -4.89 3.18
N ILE A 68 -16.35 -5.51 4.21
CA ILE A 68 -16.71 -5.20 5.61
C ILE A 68 -16.38 -3.74 5.93
N TYR A 69 -15.18 -3.27 5.56
CA TYR A 69 -14.80 -1.89 5.80
C TYR A 69 -15.71 -0.89 5.09
N VAL A 70 -16.08 -1.14 3.83
CA VAL A 70 -17.01 -0.29 3.09
C VAL A 70 -18.39 -0.25 3.76
N ALA A 71 -18.93 -1.40 4.17
CA ALA A 71 -20.22 -1.47 4.86
C ALA A 71 -20.18 -0.73 6.21
N MET A 72 -19.08 -0.87 6.97
CA MET A 72 -18.87 -0.14 8.22
C MET A 72 -18.83 1.37 7.98
N ASN A 73 -18.08 1.81 6.96
CA ASN A 73 -17.96 3.23 6.62
C ASN A 73 -19.32 3.83 6.25
N GLN A 74 -20.12 3.14 5.45
CA GLN A 74 -21.48 3.58 5.11
C GLN A 74 -22.36 3.74 6.36
N ARG A 75 -22.27 2.83 7.34
CA ARG A 75 -22.99 2.97 8.61
C ARG A 75 -22.53 4.17 9.41
N LEU A 76 -21.22 4.44 9.45
CA LEU A 76 -20.67 5.62 10.12
C LEU A 76 -21.13 6.92 9.46
N GLN A 77 -21.16 6.97 8.13
CA GLN A 77 -21.68 8.13 7.39
C GLN A 77 -23.16 8.38 7.71
N GLN A 78 -23.98 7.34 7.73
CA GLN A 78 -25.40 7.45 8.10
C GLN A 78 -25.57 7.95 9.54
N ALA A 79 -24.80 7.40 10.48
CA ALA A 79 -24.82 7.84 11.88
C ALA A 79 -24.37 9.30 12.03
N GLY A 80 -23.34 9.71 11.28
CA GLY A 80 -22.87 11.10 11.21
C GLY A 80 -23.95 12.04 10.72
N ALA A 81 -24.61 11.73 9.60
CA ALA A 81 -25.71 12.54 9.06
C ALA A 81 -26.89 12.66 10.04
N GLN A 82 -27.22 11.57 10.75
CA GLN A 82 -28.27 11.60 11.79
C GLN A 82 -27.86 12.49 12.98
N LEU A 83 -26.58 12.47 13.36
CA LEU A 83 -26.08 13.30 14.45
C LEU A 83 -26.10 14.79 14.07
N GLU A 84 -25.69 15.13 12.85
CA GLU A 84 -25.77 16.48 12.30
C GLU A 84 -27.21 17.01 12.31
N GLN A 85 -28.16 16.18 11.88
CA GLN A 85 -29.58 16.54 11.93
C GLN A 85 -30.03 16.84 13.36
N LYS A 86 -29.74 15.95 14.31
CA LYS A 86 -30.12 16.15 15.71
C LYS A 86 -29.46 17.38 16.33
N HIS A 87 -28.23 17.68 15.95
CA HIS A 87 -27.55 18.89 16.40
C HIS A 87 -28.28 20.14 15.89
N ALA A 88 -28.66 20.18 14.61
CA ALA A 88 -29.42 21.28 14.04
C ALA A 88 -30.78 21.46 14.74
N ASP A 89 -31.51 20.37 14.97
CA ASP A 89 -32.80 20.40 15.67
C ASP A 89 -32.65 20.95 17.10
N LEU A 90 -31.64 20.49 17.83
CA LEU A 90 -31.36 20.97 19.19
C LEU A 90 -30.95 22.44 19.21
N GLN A 91 -30.15 22.88 18.24
CA GLN A 91 -29.75 24.27 18.12
C GLN A 91 -30.97 25.16 17.88
N GLN A 92 -31.85 24.78 16.96
CA GLN A 92 -33.09 25.51 16.70
C GLN A 92 -33.98 25.59 17.95
N ALA A 93 -34.20 24.45 18.62
CA ALA A 93 -34.99 24.39 19.84
C ALA A 93 -34.38 25.27 20.97
N GLY A 94 -33.05 25.32 21.04
CA GLY A 94 -32.33 26.20 21.97
C GLY A 94 -32.55 27.68 21.68
N GLU A 95 -32.48 28.09 20.42
CA GLU A 95 -32.75 29.48 20.01
C GLU A 95 -34.21 29.87 20.25
N GLU A 96 -35.17 28.97 19.98
CA GLU A 96 -36.59 29.19 20.29
C GLU A 96 -36.79 29.40 21.79
N LEU A 97 -36.20 28.53 22.62
CA LEU A 97 -36.26 28.66 24.07
C LEU A 97 -35.65 29.98 24.57
N GLU A 98 -34.53 30.43 24.00
CA GLU A 98 -33.90 31.70 24.38
C GLU A 98 -34.80 32.90 24.02
N ARG A 99 -35.47 32.86 22.86
CA ARG A 99 -36.46 33.87 22.47
C ARG A 99 -37.65 33.89 23.42
N ASP A 100 -38.16 32.72 23.81
CA ASP A 100 -39.28 32.61 24.75
C ASP A 100 -38.92 33.15 26.14
N ILE A 101 -37.74 32.80 26.66
CA ILE A 101 -37.23 33.35 27.92
C ILE A 101 -37.10 34.87 27.85
N SER A 102 -36.57 35.39 26.75
CA SER A 102 -36.43 36.84 26.54
C SER A 102 -37.78 37.57 26.52
N GLN A 103 -38.79 36.98 25.86
CA GLN A 103 -40.14 37.54 25.83
C GLN A 103 -40.79 37.53 27.22
N VAL A 104 -40.71 36.42 27.95
CA VAL A 104 -41.23 36.34 29.33
C VAL A 104 -40.54 37.34 30.24
N GLY A 105 -39.22 37.50 30.12
CA GLY A 105 -38.45 38.51 30.85
C GLY A 105 -38.95 39.93 30.57
N GLN A 106 -39.22 40.27 29.31
CA GLN A 106 -39.74 41.60 28.93
C GLN A 106 -41.19 41.83 29.37
N VAL A 107 -42.04 40.80 29.40
CA VAL A 107 -43.44 40.87 29.85
C VAL A 107 -43.53 40.91 31.39
N ALA A 108 -42.56 40.34 32.10
CA ALA A 108 -42.48 40.39 33.57
C ALA A 108 -41.88 41.71 34.09
N LEU A 109 -41.09 42.44 33.30
CA LEU A 109 -40.42 43.70 33.67
C LEU A 109 -41.01 45.04 33.15
N PRO A 110 -42.19 45.16 32.49
CA PRO A 110 -42.65 46.45 31.98
C PRO A 110 -43.35 47.31 33.04
N GLY A 111 -43.47 46.84 34.30
CA GLY A 111 -44.27 47.48 35.34
C GLY A 111 -43.53 48.33 36.39
N THR A 112 -42.19 48.33 36.45
CA THR A 112 -41.47 48.95 37.58
C THR A 112 -40.93 50.36 37.31
N ALA A 113 -41.02 50.87 36.09
CA ALA A 113 -40.49 52.20 35.74
C ALA A 113 -41.49 53.37 35.84
N ALA A 114 -42.79 53.10 36.06
CA ALA A 114 -43.83 54.15 36.02
C ALA A 114 -44.30 54.68 37.40
N ALA A 115 -43.77 54.17 38.52
CA ALA A 115 -44.27 54.50 39.87
C ALA A 115 -43.35 55.39 40.71
N SER A 116 -42.49 56.21 40.10
CA SER A 116 -41.68 57.20 40.84
C SER A 116 -41.61 58.53 40.07
N LEU A 117 -42.74 59.25 40.04
CA LEU A 117 -42.84 60.69 39.75
C LEU A 117 -44.27 61.11 40.12
N GLY A 118 -44.46 61.50 41.38
CA GLY A 118 -45.71 61.97 41.96
C GLY A 118 -45.54 62.32 43.42
#